data_AF-A0A3N5R4Z0-F1
#
_entry.id   AF-A0A3N5R4Z0-F1
#
_cell.length_a   1.000
_cell.length_b   1.000
_cell.length_c   1.000
_cell.angle_alpha   90.00
_cell.angle_beta   90.00
_cell.angle_gamma   90.00
#
_symmetry.space_group_name_H-M   'P 1'
#
loop_
_entity.id
_entity.type
_entity.pdbx_description
1 polymer ?
#
loop_
_entity_poly.entity_id
_entity_poly.type
_entity_poly.pdbx_seq_one_letter_code
_entity_poly.pdbx_strand_id
1 'polypeptide(L)' 'MFYHIKINGHLDDSWAEWFDGLTISNQEDGEALLSGLIQDQTALHGILNRISNLGLTLISLEAVQEEDQIEKKEHSSE' A
#
# COMPACT_ATOMS: atom_id res chain seq x y z
N MET A 1 -9.95 -3.81 8.20
CA MET A 1 -8.75 -4.67 8.09
C MET A 1 -7.65 -3.80 7.51
N PHE A 2 -6.45 -3.85 8.08
CA PHE A 2 -5.33 -3.09 7.52
C PHE A 2 -4.75 -3.86 6.35
N TYR A 3 -4.34 -3.18 5.28
CA TYR A 3 -3.73 -3.83 4.13
C TYR A 3 -2.41 -3.18 3.76
N HIS A 4 -1.49 -4.01 3.27
CA HIS A 4 -0.29 -3.61 2.56
C HIS A 4 -0.43 -4.05 1.11
N ILE A 5 -0.35 -3.09 0.19
CA ILE A 5 -0.46 -3.31 -1.25
C ILE A 5 0.83 -2.79 -1.87
N LYS A 6 1.65 -3.69 -2.39
CA LYS A 6 2.94 -3.36 -3.00
C LYS A 6 2.79 -3.38 -4.51
N ILE A 7 3.26 -2.33 -5.17
CA ILE A 7 3.19 -2.19 -6.62
C ILE A 7 4.55 -1.80 -7.20
N ASN A 8 4.77 -2.15 -8.46
CA ASN A 8 5.95 -1.75 -9.20
C ASN A 8 5.80 -0.30 -9.72
N GLY A 9 6.81 0.51 -9.48
CA GLY A 9 6.85 1.93 -9.83
C GLY A 9 6.53 2.85 -8.65
N HIS A 10 7.13 4.03 -8.67
CA HIS A 10 6.82 5.10 -7.73
C HIS A 10 5.52 5.81 -8.11
N LEU A 11 4.79 6.21 -7.09
CA LEU A 11 3.62 7.07 -7.21
C LEU A 11 3.96 8.46 -6.73
N ASP A 12 3.70 9.48 -7.54
CA ASP A 12 3.80 10.87 -7.10
C ASP A 12 2.81 11.20 -5.96
N ASP A 13 3.07 12.28 -5.23
CA ASP A 13 2.21 12.70 -4.10
C ASP A 13 0.76 13.03 -4.51
N SER A 14 0.53 13.33 -5.80
CA SER A 14 -0.79 13.59 -6.38
C SER A 14 -1.73 12.37 -6.37
N TRP A 15 -1.19 11.17 -6.19
CA TRP A 15 -1.97 9.93 -6.15
C TRP A 15 -2.56 9.63 -4.77
N ALA A 16 -2.11 10.31 -3.71
CA ALA A 16 -2.61 10.09 -2.35
C ALA A 16 -4.12 10.34 -2.22
N GLU A 17 -4.65 11.34 -2.94
CA GLU A 17 -6.10 11.61 -2.99
C GLU A 17 -6.90 10.53 -3.72
N TRP A 18 -6.25 9.73 -4.57
CA TRP A 18 -6.90 8.72 -5.41
C TRP A 18 -7.06 7.37 -4.74
N PHE A 19 -6.24 7.09 -3.72
CA PHE A 19 -6.26 5.83 -2.98
C PHE A 19 -7.03 5.93 -1.66
N ASP A 20 -8.10 6.73 -1.60
CA ASP A 20 -9.06 6.80 -0.50
C ASP A 20 -8.42 6.89 0.92
N GLY A 21 -7.34 7.67 1.04
CA GLY A 21 -6.66 7.88 2.32
C GLY A 21 -5.66 6.79 2.72
N LEU A 22 -5.29 5.89 1.80
CA LEU A 22 -4.12 5.04 1.97
C LEU A 22 -2.84 5.89 2.00
N THR A 23 -1.93 5.54 2.89
CA THR A 23 -0.59 6.10 2.95
C THR A 23 0.26 5.47 1.84
N ILE A 24 0.81 6.31 0.97
CA ILE A 24 1.76 5.91 -0.07
C ILE A 24 3.17 6.07 0.49
N SER A 25 4.02 5.07 0.30
CA SER A 25 5.43 5.11 0.65
C SER A 25 6.27 4.53 -0.48
N ASN A 26 6.88 5.41 -1.27
CA ASN A 26 7.85 5.04 -2.30
C ASN A 26 9.11 4.46 -1.65
N GLN A 27 9.54 3.29 -2.12
CA GLN A 27 10.69 2.54 -1.62
C GLN A 27 11.92 2.76 -2.51
N GLU A 28 13.12 2.60 -1.97
CA GLU A 28 14.37 2.84 -2.73
C GLU A 28 14.57 1.88 -3.92
N ASP A 29 13.90 0.72 -3.91
CA ASP A 29 13.95 -0.31 -4.94
C ASP A 29 13.10 0.01 -6.19
N GLY A 30 12.41 1.15 -6.20
CA GLY A 30 11.53 1.56 -7.31
C GLY A 30 10.08 1.10 -7.15
N GLU A 31 9.72 0.52 -6.01
CA GLU A 31 8.35 0.09 -5.70
C GLU A 31 7.60 1.14 -4.86
N ALA A 32 6.27 1.04 -4.81
CA ALA A 32 5.45 1.82 -3.89
C ALA A 32 4.64 0.89 -2.99
N LEU A 33 4.61 1.24 -1.70
CA LEU A 33 3.77 0.59 -0.69
C LEU A 33 2.57 1.48 -0.38
N LEU A 34 1.39 0.96 -0.68
CA LEU A 34 0.10 1.52 -0.28
C LEU A 34 -0.35 0.82 1.01
N SER A 35 -0.59 1.58 2.07
CA SER A 35 -0.93 1.01 3.38
C SER A 35 -2.05 1.77 4.07
N GLY A 36 -2.97 1.04 4.71
CA GLY A 36 -4.07 1.67 5.44
C GLY A 36 -5.24 0.74 5.73
N LEU A 37 -6.21 1.28 6.45
CA LEU A 37 -7.47 0.62 6.72
C LEU A 37 -8.37 0.65 5.49
N ILE A 38 -8.85 -0.51 5.08
CA ILE A 38 -9.86 -0.64 4.03
C ILE A 38 -11.15 -1.13 4.68
N GLN A 39 -12.24 -0.39 4.43
CA GLN A 39 -13.53 -0.56 5.10
C GLN A 39 -14.22 -1.87 4.73
N ASP A 40 -14.16 -2.27 3.45
CA ASP A 40 -14.77 -3.49 2.95
C ASP A 40 -14.02 -4.05 1.72
N GLN A 41 -14.46 -5.22 1.25
CA GLN A 41 -13.86 -5.86 0.08
C GLN A 41 -14.15 -5.09 -1.23
N THR A 42 -15.25 -4.33 -1.31
CA THR A 42 -15.58 -3.53 -2.49
C THR A 42 -14.56 -2.41 -2.69
N ALA A 43 -14.20 -1.72 -1.61
CA ALA A 43 -13.15 -0.69 -1.61
C ALA A 43 -11.79 -1.29 -2.01
N LEU A 44 -11.43 -2.46 -1.45
CA LEU A 44 -10.21 -3.17 -1.83
C LEU A 44 -10.18 -3.49 -3.33
N HIS A 45 -11.25 -4.08 -3.87
CA HIS A 45 -11.36 -4.38 -5.29
C HIS A 45 -11.32 -3.11 -6.16
N GLY A 46 -11.89 -2.00 -5.69
CA GLY A 46 -11.77 -0.70 -6.36
C GLY A 46 -10.33 -0.23 -6.51
N ILE A 47 -9.53 -0.35 -5.44
CA ILE A 47 -8.10 -0.03 -5.45
C ILE A 47 -7.32 -0.93 -6.42
N LEU A 48 -7.55 -2.26 -6.37
CA LEU A 48 -6.86 -3.21 -7.26
C LEU A 48 -7.22 -2.98 -8.73
N ASN A 49 -8.48 -2.67 -9.03
CA ASN A 49 -8.91 -2.31 -10.38
C ASN A 49 -8.25 -1.01 -10.85
N ARG A 50 -8.08 -0.02 -9.95
CA ARG A 50 -7.38 1.23 -10.27
C ARG A 50 -5.92 0.96 -10.61
N ILE A 51 -5.21 0.16 -9.82
CA ILE A 51 -3.82 -0.26 -10.09
C ILE A 51 -3.72 -0.88 -11.49
N SER A 52 -4.62 -1.82 -11.81
CA SER A 52 -4.67 -2.46 -13.14
C SER A 52 -4.94 -1.47 -14.28
N ASN A 53 -5.92 -0.56 -14.11
CA ASN A 53 -6.26 0.44 -15.11
C ASN A 53 -5.13 1.44 -15.40
N LEU A 54 -4.24 1.66 -14.43
CA LEU A 54 -3.07 2.52 -14.57
C LEU A 54 -1.88 1.80 -15.21
N GLY A 55 -2.01 0.50 -15.50
CA GLY A 55 -0.91 -0.33 -16.01
C GLY A 55 0.18 -0.59 -14.96
N LEU A 56 -0.12 -0.34 -13.67
CA LEU A 56 0.79 -0.62 -12.58
C LEU A 56 0.77 -2.12 -12.27
N THR A 57 1.93 -2.69 -11.99
CA THR A 57 2.04 -4.12 -11.67
C THR A 57 1.84 -4.31 -10.17
N LEU A 58 0.85 -5.10 -9.77
CA LEU A 58 0.69 -5.55 -8.40
C LEU A 58 1.78 -6.58 -8.07
N ILE A 59 2.58 -6.30 -7.05
CA ILE A 59 3.66 -7.18 -6.57
C ILE A 59 3.14 -8.07 -5.43
N SER A 60 2.49 -7.47 -4.42
CA SER A 60 1.89 -8.20 -3.32
C SER A 60 0.67 -7.50 -2.73
N LEU A 61 -0.20 -8.30 -2.11
CA LEU A 61 -1.33 -7.87 -1.31
C LEU A 61 -1.31 -8.68 -0.02
N GLU A 62 -1.28 -7.99 1.12
CA GLU A 62 -1.24 -8.61 2.44
C GLU A 62 -2.28 -7.95 3.35
N ALA A 63 -3.06 -8.77 4.05
CA ALA A 63 -3.98 -8.32 5.09
C ALA A 63 -3.27 -8.42 6.43
N VAL A 64 -3.13 -7.28 7.11
CA VAL A 64 -2.33 -7.12 8.31
C VAL A 64 -3.26 -6.86 9.49
N GLN A 65 -2.98 -7.48 10.65
CA GLN A 65 -3.62 -7.09 11.91
C GLN A 65 -2.85 -5.88 12.46
N GLU A 66 -3.54 -4.87 13.01
CA GLU A 66 -2.91 -3.58 13.40
C GLU A 66 -1.71 -3.72 14.36
N GLU A 67 -1.50 -4.89 14.97
CA GLU A 67 -0.43 -5.22 15.91
C GLU A 67 0.96 -5.38 15.26
N ASP A 68 1.07 -5.62 13.95
CA ASP A 68 2.36 -5.88 13.27
C ASP A 68 3.20 -4.62 12.97
N GLN A 69 2.67 -3.41 13.22
CA GLN A 69 3.34 -2.14 12.88
C GLN A 69 4.34 -1.67 13.95
N ILE A 70 4.36 -2.29 15.14
CA ILE A 70 5.24 -1.88 16.24
C ILE A 70 6.64 -2.52 16.11
N GLU A 71 6.79 -3.70 15.49
CA GLU A 71 8.07 -4.44 15.54
C GLU A 71 9.13 -3.99 14.53
N LYS A 72 8.77 -3.35 13.41
CA LYS A 72 9.77 -2.97 12.37
C LYS A 72 10.56 -1.68 12.63
N LYS A 73 10.21 -0.90 13.66
CA LYS A 73 11.01 0.28 14.05
C LYS A 73 12.12 -0.02 15.07
N GLU A 74 12.14 -1.18 15.72
CA GLU A 74 13.10 -1.47 16.79
C GLU A 74 14.32 -2.33 16.40
N HIS A 75 14.39 -2.92 15.21
CA HIS A 75 15.48 -3.84 14.85
C HIS A 75 16.55 -3.31 13.86
N SER A 76 16.60 -2.00 13.59
CA SER A 76 17.68 -1.38 12.77
C SER A 76 18.65 -0.53 13.60
N SER A 77 18.77 -0.77 14.89
CA SER A 77 19.79 -0.17 15.73
C SER A 77 20.49 -1.21 16.59
N GLU A 78 21.30 -2.06 15.96
CA GLU A 78 22.47 -2.71 16.58
C GLU A 78 23.65 -2.69 15.60
#